data_AF-A0A2V9AG52-F1
#
_entry.id   AF-A0A2V9AG52-F1
#
_cell.length_a   1.000
_cell.length_b   1.000
_cell.length_c   1.000
_cell.angle_alpha   90.00
_cell.angle_beta   90.00
_cell.angle_gamma   90.00
#
_symmetry.space_group_name_H-M   'P 1'
#
loop_
_entity.id
_entity.type
_entity.pdbx_description
1 polymer ?
#
loop_
_entity_poly.entity_id
_entity_poly.type
_entity_poly.pdbx_seq_one_letter_code
_entity_poly.pdbx_strand_id
1 'polypeptide(L)' 'MSYRIAGIDVHKKMLAVVVSDVEIESEYQFERRMFSSNPEQLRSLAAWLVEQKAEEIVMESTAQY' A
#
# COMPACT_ATOMS: atom_id res chain seq x y z
N MET A 1 11.35 -5.34 -16.61
CA MET A 1 10.82 -6.26 -15.58
C MET A 1 9.69 -5.50 -14.91
N SER A 2 8.50 -6.09 -14.83
CA SER A 2 7.46 -5.55 -13.97
C SER A 2 7.85 -5.81 -12.52
N TYR A 3 7.70 -4.80 -11.68
CA TYR A 3 7.85 -4.91 -10.24
C TYR A 3 6.62 -4.29 -9.58
N ARG A 4 6.32 -4.70 -8.34
CA ARG A 4 5.15 -4.18 -7.63
C ARG A 4 5.52 -3.04 -6.69
N ILE A 5 4.77 -1.96 -6.78
CA ILE A 5 4.86 -0.80 -5.89
C ILE A 5 3.60 -0.67 -5.07
N ALA A 6 3.76 -0.37 -3.78
CA ALA A 6 2.66 -0.03 -2.88
C ALA A 6 2.69 1.47 -2.56
N GLY A 7 1.55 2.14 -2.73
CA GLY A 7 1.32 3.50 -2.23
C GLY A 7 0.46 3.45 -0.97
N ILE A 8 0.90 4.11 0.10
CA ILE A 8 0.17 4.19 1.38
C ILE A 8 -0.09 5.65 1.71
N ASP A 9 -1.37 6.00 1.82
CA ASP A 9 -1.79 7.25 2.47
C ASP A 9 -2.08 6.96 3.95
N VAL A 10 -1.28 7.59 4.82
CA VAL A 10 -1.36 7.43 6.27
C VAL A 10 -2.16 8.58 6.88
N HIS A 11 -3.37 8.27 7.33
CA HIS A 11 -4.18 9.14 8.16
C HIS A 11 -4.18 8.66 9.63
N LYS A 12 -4.56 9.52 10.57
CA LYS A 12 -4.56 9.26 12.03
C LYS A 12 -5.23 7.94 12.47
N LYS A 13 -6.28 7.49 11.77
CA LYS A 13 -7.09 6.32 12.16
C LYS A 13 -7.14 5.23 11.08
N MET A 14 -6.62 5.51 9.90
CA MET A 14 -6.86 4.71 8.71
C MET A 14 -5.68 4.85 7.75
N LEU A 15 -5.34 3.76 7.08
CA LEU A 15 -4.34 3.70 6.03
C LEU A 15 -5.02 3.21 4.76
N ALA A 16 -4.98 4.03 3.71
CA ALA A 16 -5.45 3.64 2.39
C ALA A 16 -4.26 3.14 1.58
N VAL A 17 -4.32 1.89 1.13
CA VAL A 17 -3.20 1.23 0.45
C VAL A 17 -3.61 0.79 -0.94
N VAL A 18 -2.75 1.09 -1.90
CA VAL A 18 -2.87 0.65 -3.28
C VAL A 18 -1.60 -0.09 -3.69
N VAL A 19 -1.73 -1.17 -4.46
CA VAL A 19 -0.61 -1.88 -5.07
C VAL A 19 -0.83 -1.94 -6.58
N SER A 20 0.23 -1.72 -7.35
CA SER A 20 0.19 -1.81 -8.80
C SER A 20 1.48 -2.39 -9.36
N ASP A 21 1.37 -3.06 -10.50
CA ASP A 21 2.51 -3.48 -11.30
C ASP A 21 3.03 -2.27 -12.09
N VAL A 22 4.32 -1.99 -11.99
CA VAL A 22 4.98 -0.94 -12.78
C VAL A 22 5.34 -1.53 -14.13
N GLU A 23 4.49 -1.28 -15.13
CA GLU A 23 4.69 -1.67 -16.52
C GLU A 23 4.82 -0.43 -17.42
N ILE A 24 5.70 -0.51 -18.43
CA ILE A 24 6.03 0.62 -19.31
C ILE A 24 4.96 0.82 -20.40
N GLU A 25 4.17 -0.21 -20.73
CA GLU A 25 3.29 -0.21 -21.91
C GLU A 25 1.84 -0.66 -21.65
N SER A 26 1.43 -0.90 -20.40
CA SER A 26 0.05 -1.32 -20.06
C SER A 26 -0.69 -0.33 -19.19
N GLU A 27 -2.02 -0.44 -19.13
CA GLU A 27 -2.86 0.31 -18.20
C GLU A 27 -2.64 -0.19 -16.77
N TYR A 28 -2.42 0.75 -15.83
CA TYR A 28 -2.26 0.42 -14.43
C TYR A 28 -3.51 -0.26 -13.85
N GLN A 29 -3.32 -1.47 -13.34
CA GLN A 29 -4.30 -2.14 -12.49
C GLN A 29 -3.94 -1.92 -11.03
N PHE A 30 -4.94 -1.64 -10.19
CA PHE A 30 -4.74 -1.33 -8.78
C PHE A 30 -5.49 -2.32 -7.89
N GLU A 31 -4.76 -3.02 -7.04
CA GLU A 31 -5.32 -3.69 -5.87
C GLU A 31 -5.39 -2.67 -4.73
N ARG A 32 -6.55 -2.53 -4.08
CA ARG A 32 -6.76 -1.49 -3.06
C ARG A 32 -7.32 -2.11 -1.79
N ARG A 33 -6.80 -1.70 -0.64
CA ARG A 33 -7.28 -2.15 0.68
C ARG A 33 -7.12 -1.05 1.71
N MET A 34 -8.07 -0.99 2.65
CA MET A 34 -8.00 -0.10 3.80
C MET A 34 -7.65 -0.88 5.06
N PHE A 35 -6.84 -0.27 5.91
CA PHE A 35 -6.48 -0.79 7.24
C PHE A 35 -6.74 0.30 8.27
N SER A 36 -7.02 -0.08 9.52
CA SER A 36 -6.98 0.88 10.62
C SER A 36 -5.55 1.08 11.13
N SER A 37 -5.30 2.15 11.91
CA SER A 37 -3.99 2.38 12.54
C SER A 37 -3.75 1.57 13.83
N ASN A 38 -4.61 0.61 14.18
CA ASN A 38 -4.40 -0.24 15.35
C ASN A 38 -3.30 -1.31 15.09
N PRO A 39 -2.60 -1.80 16.13
CA PRO A 39 -1.47 -2.72 15.96
C PRO A 39 -1.79 -4.03 15.22
N GLU A 40 -3.01 -4.56 15.37
CA GLU A 40 -3.42 -5.79 14.68
C GLU A 40 -3.57 -5.54 13.19
N GLN A 41 -4.20 -4.43 12.82
CA GLN A 41 -4.38 -4.03 11.42
C GLN A 41 -3.05 -3.65 10.75
N LEU A 42 -2.10 -3.06 11.48
CA LEU A 42 -0.74 -2.82 10.97
C LEU A 42 0.03 -4.12 10.70
N ARG A 43 -0.15 -5.16 11.53
CA ARG A 43 0.41 -6.50 11.24
C ARG A 43 -0.24 -7.14 10.02
N SER A 44 -1.56 -7.01 9.88
CA SER A 44 -2.29 -7.49 8.70
C SER A 44 -1.87 -6.75 7.42
N LEU A 45 -1.60 -5.45 7.51
CA LEU A 45 -1.03 -4.67 6.41
C LEU A 45 0.34 -5.21 6.01
N ALA A 46 1.24 -5.42 6.99
CA ALA A 46 2.57 -5.97 6.71
C ALA A 46 2.50 -7.35 6.04
N ALA A 47 1.64 -8.24 6.54
CA ALA A 47 1.42 -9.56 5.92
C ALA A 47 0.91 -9.43 4.48
N TRP A 48 -0.06 -8.55 4.26
CA TRP A 48 -0.63 -8.32 2.93
C TRP A 48 0.40 -7.74 1.95
N LEU A 49 1.25 -6.80 2.36
CA LEU A 49 2.32 -6.27 1.50
C LEU A 49 3.32 -7.35 1.07
N VAL A 50 3.62 -8.31 1.95
CA VAL A 50 4.46 -9.47 1.64
C VAL A 50 3.76 -10.41 0.65
N GLU A 51 2.47 -10.69 0.85
CA GLU A 51 1.66 -11.50 -0.09
C GLU A 51 1.62 -10.88 -1.48
N GLN A 52 1.52 -9.55 -1.54
CA GLN A 52 1.51 -8.75 -2.76
C GLN A 52 2.88 -8.68 -3.43
N LYS A 53 3.95 -9.14 -2.77
CA LYS A 53 5.34 -9.04 -3.25
C LYS A 53 5.71 -7.61 -3.64
N ALA A 54 5.22 -6.62 -2.88
CA ALA A 54 5.60 -5.22 -3.12
C ALA A 54 7.10 -5.04 -2.85
N GLU A 55 7.84 -4.63 -3.87
CA GLU A 55 9.29 -4.40 -3.79
C GLU A 55 9.61 -2.98 -3.31
N GLU A 56 8.71 -2.04 -3.61
CA GLU A 56 8.82 -0.65 -3.21
C GLU A 56 7.56 -0.21 -2.47
N ILE A 57 7.73 0.56 -1.40
CA ILE A 57 6.63 1.11 -0.61
C ILE A 57 6.87 2.61 -0.46
N VAL A 58 5.94 3.39 -0.99
CA VAL A 58 5.92 4.86 -0.86
C VAL A 58 4.83 5.22 0.13
N MET A 59 5.16 6.08 1.09
CA MET A 59 4.25 6.51 2.15
C MET A 59 4.13 8.02 2.13
N GLU A 60 2.89 8.51 2.07
CA GLU A 60 2.55 9.90 2.33
C GLU A 60 1.77 9.97 3.64
N SER A 61 2.06 10.95 4.48
CA SER A 61 1.24 11.21 5.66
C SER A 61 0.41 12.47 5.46
N THR A 62 -0.91 12.31 5.46
CA THR A 62 -1.88 13.39 5.23
C THR A 62 -2.51 13.93 6.53
N ALA A 63 -2.29 13.25 7.66
CA ALA A 63 -2.76 13.73 8.96
C ALA A 63 -1.87 14.83 9.55
N GLN A 64 -2.50 15.82 10.19
CA GLN A 64 -1.83 16.67 11.17
C GLN A 64 -1.61 15.87 12.46
N TYR A 65 -0.35 15.79 12.90
CA TYR A 65 0.06 15.12 14.14
C TYR A 65 0.07 16.08 15.33
#